data_AF-A0A4U7ET13-F1
#
_entry.id   AF-A0A4U7ET13-F1
#
_cell.length_a   1.000
_cell.length_b   1.000
_cell.length_c   1.000
_cell.angle_alpha   90.00
_cell.angle_beta   90.00
_cell.angle_gamma   90.00
#
_symmetry.space_group_name_H-M   'P 1'
#
loop_
_entity.id
_entity.type
_entity.pdbx_description
1 polymer ?
#
loop_
_entity_poly.entity_id
_entity_poly.type
_entity_poly.pdbx_seq_one_letter_code
_entity_poly.pdbx_strand_id
1 'polypeptide(L)'
;MTGVELPVSTVVVCEANRTRADLYGLWLDAYEPRRALTSAQFAEAFDAGVAVLVLDDSFGDGSAEAVVERVRSEAAHCRVIGIREASDADDPSAYDRDLTRPVFEADLTDCVETLLYRANYHLLLDKYYRTTVLISAYEWRTGDEGSPAADSPDAERYDRLRDRAERLQGYLNDIRPAMTDEDVRAVAEGIAVADAEPADAEPADAAGGKSGESKYRPDECARCGTDWRGSNGSEAPATKLGAYVWRCGSCGHVDMRADPNHRHVSSFRR
;
A
#
# COMPACT_ATOMS: atom_id res chain seq x y z
N MET A 1 4.67 -14.31 16.93
CA MET A 1 3.36 -13.65 16.79
C MET A 1 3.36 -12.33 17.55
N THR A 2 3.75 -11.27 16.86
CA THR A 2 3.60 -9.88 17.28
C THR A 2 2.12 -9.60 17.55
N GLY A 3 1.79 -9.12 18.74
CA GLY A 3 0.41 -8.89 19.21
C GLY A 3 -0.29 -7.68 18.57
N VAL A 4 -0.01 -7.40 17.29
CA VAL A 4 -0.61 -6.31 16.53
C VAL A 4 -1.89 -6.83 15.89
N GLU A 5 -3.03 -6.23 16.24
CA GLU A 5 -4.31 -6.56 15.65
C GLU A 5 -4.37 -6.00 14.23
N LEU A 6 -4.47 -6.89 13.24
CA LEU A 6 -4.45 -6.52 11.82
C LEU A 6 -5.87 -6.22 11.32
N PRO A 7 -6.10 -5.07 10.65
CA PRO A 7 -7.41 -4.71 10.10
C PRO A 7 -8.03 -5.76 9.17
N VAL A 8 -7.21 -6.50 8.43
CA VAL A 8 -7.63 -7.60 7.56
C VAL A 8 -6.69 -8.79 7.78
N SER A 9 -7.24 -9.99 7.92
CA SER A 9 -6.45 -11.20 8.16
C SER A 9 -6.93 -12.41 7.36
N THR A 10 -8.01 -12.27 6.59
CA THR A 10 -8.59 -13.41 5.87
C THR A 10 -7.67 -13.86 4.75
N VAL A 11 -7.42 -15.17 4.70
CA VAL A 11 -6.73 -15.83 3.60
C VAL A 11 -7.73 -16.65 2.79
N VAL A 12 -7.65 -16.58 1.46
CA VAL A 12 -8.45 -17.41 0.55
C VAL A 12 -7.51 -18.30 -0.26
N VAL A 13 -7.81 -19.59 -0.33
CA VAL A 13 -7.09 -20.57 -1.16
C VAL A 13 -7.96 -20.98 -2.33
N CYS A 14 -7.54 -20.61 -3.54
CA CYS A 14 -8.15 -20.96 -4.82
C CYS A 14 -7.35 -22.08 -5.48
N GLU A 15 -7.83 -23.32 -5.36
CA GLU A 15 -7.15 -24.52 -5.84
C GLU A 15 -8.19 -25.57 -6.25
N ALA A 16 -8.19 -25.95 -7.53
CA ALA A 16 -9.18 -26.86 -8.10
C ALA A 16 -8.99 -28.32 -7.62
N ASN A 17 -7.76 -28.71 -7.29
CA ASN A 17 -7.49 -30.03 -6.72
C ASN A 17 -7.81 -30.05 -5.22
N ARG A 18 -8.88 -30.76 -4.87
CA ARG A 18 -9.35 -30.89 -3.48
C ARG A 18 -8.26 -31.31 -2.49
N THR A 19 -7.40 -32.26 -2.85
CA THR A 19 -6.34 -32.75 -1.95
C THR A 19 -5.32 -31.65 -1.65
N ARG A 20 -4.94 -30.85 -2.65
CA ARG A 20 -4.05 -29.70 -2.45
C ARG A 20 -4.72 -28.58 -1.67
N ALA A 21 -5.98 -28.26 -1.98
CA ALA A 21 -6.75 -27.27 -1.23
C ALA A 21 -6.91 -27.66 0.25
N ASP A 22 -7.13 -28.95 0.53
CA ASP A 22 -7.17 -29.50 1.89
C ASP A 22 -5.80 -29.40 2.58
N LEU A 23 -4.71 -29.71 1.87
CA LEU A 23 -3.34 -29.62 2.39
C LEU A 23 -2.92 -28.18 2.71
N TYR A 24 -3.12 -27.24 1.79
CA TYR A 24 -2.81 -25.82 2.02
C TYR A 24 -3.69 -25.23 3.12
N GLY A 25 -4.96 -25.64 3.18
CA GLY A 25 -5.84 -25.27 4.29
C GLY A 25 -5.32 -25.73 5.65
N LEU A 26 -4.75 -26.94 5.73
CA LEU A 26 -4.14 -27.46 6.94
C LEU A 26 -2.89 -26.69 7.36
N TRP A 27 -2.00 -26.38 6.41
CA TRP A 27 -0.78 -25.61 6.67
C TRP A 27 -1.06 -24.19 7.14
N LEU A 28 -2.16 -23.61 6.68
CA LEU A 28 -2.57 -22.24 6.99
C LEU A 28 -3.63 -22.16 8.09
N ASP A 29 -3.86 -23.22 8.87
CA ASP A 29 -4.93 -23.30 9.88
C ASP A 29 -4.93 -22.12 10.87
N ALA A 30 -3.76 -21.57 11.20
CA ALA A 30 -3.61 -20.38 12.04
C ALA A 30 -4.30 -19.11 11.49
N TYR A 31 -4.62 -19.10 10.19
CA TYR A 31 -5.31 -18.00 9.50
C TYR A 31 -6.77 -18.32 9.15
N GLU A 32 -7.29 -19.48 9.55
CA GLU A 32 -8.64 -19.97 9.24
C GLU A 32 -9.03 -19.77 7.74
N PRO A 33 -8.28 -20.33 6.79
CA PRO A 33 -8.38 -19.98 5.39
C PRO A 33 -9.72 -20.44 4.79
N ARG A 34 -10.34 -19.54 4.02
CA ARG A 34 -11.48 -19.91 3.18
C ARG A 34 -10.97 -20.64 1.95
N ARG A 35 -11.68 -21.67 1.50
CA ARG A 35 -11.26 -22.49 0.36
C ARG A 35 -12.27 -22.38 -0.77
N ALA A 36 -11.75 -22.23 -1.98
CA ALA A 36 -12.51 -22.24 -3.22
C ALA A 36 -11.88 -23.24 -4.18
N LEU A 37 -12.68 -24.19 -4.67
CA LEU A 37 -12.28 -25.15 -5.70
C LEU A 37 -12.80 -24.75 -7.09
N THR A 38 -13.71 -23.77 -7.15
CA THR A 38 -14.31 -23.26 -8.39
C THR A 38 -14.46 -21.74 -8.34
N SER A 39 -14.58 -21.09 -9.49
CA SER A 39 -14.78 -19.63 -9.57
C SER A 39 -16.05 -19.15 -8.86
N ALA A 40 -17.09 -19.98 -8.80
CA ALA A 40 -18.31 -19.70 -8.05
C ALA A 40 -18.04 -19.68 -6.53
N GLN A 41 -17.28 -20.65 -6.02
CA GLN A 41 -16.88 -20.68 -4.61
C GLN A 41 -15.93 -19.53 -4.28
N PHE A 42 -15.06 -19.13 -5.20
CA PHE A 42 -14.24 -17.93 -5.03
C PHE A 42 -15.11 -16.68 -4.87
N ALA A 43 -16.15 -16.54 -5.70
CA ALA A 43 -17.06 -15.40 -5.60
C ALA A 43 -17.80 -15.31 -4.26
N GLU A 44 -18.04 -16.43 -3.59
CA GLU A 44 -18.63 -16.50 -2.25
C GLU A 44 -17.59 -16.27 -1.13
N ALA A 45 -16.36 -16.75 -1.34
CA ALA A 45 -15.29 -16.69 -0.35
C ALA A 45 -14.57 -15.33 -0.31
N PHE A 46 -14.60 -14.57 -1.39
CA PHE A 46 -13.85 -13.33 -1.55
C PHE A 46 -14.66 -12.07 -1.22
N ASP A 47 -14.07 -11.20 -0.39
CA ASP A 47 -14.59 -9.89 -0.03
C ASP A 47 -13.42 -8.91 0.25
N ALA A 48 -13.74 -7.65 0.55
CA ALA A 48 -12.76 -6.61 0.85
C ALA A 48 -12.02 -6.79 2.20
N GLY A 49 -12.31 -7.86 2.95
CA GLY A 49 -11.59 -8.26 4.16
C GLY A 49 -10.50 -9.32 3.90
N VAL A 50 -10.33 -9.75 2.66
CA VAL A 50 -9.28 -10.69 2.23
C VAL A 50 -7.95 -9.97 2.10
N ALA A 51 -6.96 -10.41 2.89
CA ALA A 51 -5.61 -9.87 2.89
C ALA A 51 -4.71 -10.59 1.87
N VAL A 52 -4.83 -11.92 1.78
CA VAL A 52 -3.99 -12.75 0.91
C VAL A 52 -4.84 -13.76 0.15
N LEU A 53 -4.60 -13.86 -1.15
CA LEU A 53 -5.15 -14.89 -2.02
C LEU A 53 -4.03 -15.83 -2.44
N VAL A 54 -4.16 -17.12 -2.13
CA VAL A 54 -3.33 -18.19 -2.69
C VAL A 54 -4.05 -18.72 -3.91
N LEU A 55 -3.49 -18.52 -5.10
CA LEU A 55 -4.13 -18.81 -6.37
C LEU A 55 -3.30 -19.81 -7.17
N ASP A 56 -3.89 -20.95 -7.50
CA ASP A 56 -3.35 -21.84 -8.50
C ASP A 56 -3.48 -21.21 -9.90
N ASP A 57 -2.41 -21.23 -10.69
CA ASP A 57 -2.42 -20.67 -12.06
C ASP A 57 -3.41 -21.37 -13.00
N SER A 58 -3.69 -22.66 -12.75
CA SER A 58 -4.68 -23.44 -13.48
C SER A 58 -6.12 -23.28 -12.97
N PHE A 59 -6.35 -22.45 -11.95
CA PHE A 59 -7.66 -22.30 -11.31
C PHE A 59 -8.74 -21.78 -12.27
N GLY A 60 -9.94 -22.35 -12.12
CA GLY A 60 -11.14 -21.90 -12.86
C GLY A 60 -11.02 -22.09 -14.38
N ASP A 61 -10.44 -23.20 -14.83
CA ASP A 61 -10.21 -23.52 -16.25
C ASP A 61 -9.35 -22.48 -16.98
N GLY A 62 -8.37 -21.88 -16.29
CA GLY A 62 -7.50 -20.83 -16.85
C GLY A 62 -8.07 -19.42 -16.74
N SER A 63 -8.87 -19.15 -15.68
CA SER A 63 -9.41 -17.82 -15.38
C SER A 63 -8.66 -17.13 -14.23
N ALA A 64 -7.41 -17.52 -13.99
CA ALA A 64 -6.58 -16.92 -12.94
C ALA A 64 -6.41 -15.41 -13.12
N GLU A 65 -6.28 -14.94 -14.37
CA GLU A 65 -6.22 -13.51 -14.69
C GLU A 65 -7.51 -12.78 -14.30
N ALA A 66 -8.68 -13.36 -14.58
CA ALA A 66 -9.96 -12.77 -14.21
C ALA A 66 -10.14 -12.71 -12.68
N VAL A 67 -9.61 -13.70 -11.95
CA VAL A 67 -9.53 -13.67 -10.49
C VAL A 67 -8.64 -12.52 -10.01
N VAL A 68 -7.44 -12.36 -10.60
CA VAL A 68 -6.53 -11.26 -10.26
C VAL A 68 -7.15 -9.90 -10.54
N GLU A 69 -7.76 -9.69 -11.71
CA GLU A 69 -8.43 -8.44 -12.08
C GLU A 69 -9.54 -8.09 -11.09
N ARG A 70 -10.35 -9.07 -10.69
CA ARG A 70 -11.37 -8.89 -9.67
C ARG A 70 -10.76 -8.51 -8.32
N VAL A 71 -9.69 -9.18 -7.90
CA VAL A 71 -8.99 -8.85 -6.65
C VAL A 71 -8.47 -7.42 -6.66
N ARG A 72 -7.81 -7.00 -7.76
CA ARG A 72 -7.23 -5.66 -7.86
C ARG A 72 -8.32 -4.57 -7.88
N SER A 73 -9.47 -4.83 -8.48
CA SER A 73 -10.58 -3.86 -8.54
C SER A 73 -11.40 -3.76 -7.24
N GLU A 74 -11.68 -4.88 -6.58
CA GLU A 74 -12.54 -4.91 -5.39
C GLU A 74 -11.75 -4.77 -4.06
N ALA A 75 -10.48 -5.20 -4.04
CA ALA A 75 -9.63 -5.16 -2.86
C ALA A 75 -8.15 -4.88 -3.24
N ALA A 76 -7.85 -3.66 -3.66
CA ALA A 76 -6.48 -3.25 -4.08
C ALA A 76 -5.36 -3.52 -3.05
N HIS A 77 -5.72 -3.66 -1.77
CA HIS A 77 -4.79 -4.03 -0.70
C HIS A 77 -4.44 -5.53 -0.66
N CYS A 78 -5.32 -6.40 -1.17
CA CYS A 78 -5.11 -7.83 -1.22
C CYS A 78 -3.85 -8.15 -2.03
N ARG A 79 -3.13 -9.18 -1.59
CA ARG A 79 -1.91 -9.67 -2.21
C ARG A 79 -2.12 -11.09 -2.73
N VAL A 80 -1.61 -11.37 -3.92
CA VAL A 80 -1.80 -12.65 -4.60
C VAL A 80 -0.50 -13.45 -4.58
N ILE A 81 -0.57 -14.68 -4.07
CA ILE A 81 0.47 -15.71 -4.23
C ILE A 81 0.04 -16.60 -5.38
N GLY A 82 0.80 -16.64 -6.47
CA GLY A 82 0.60 -17.61 -7.53
C GLY A 82 1.29 -18.93 -7.23
N ILE A 83 0.61 -20.05 -7.43
CA ILE A 83 1.23 -21.37 -7.44
C ILE A 83 1.36 -21.80 -8.91
N ARG A 84 2.60 -22.03 -9.35
CA ARG A 84 2.94 -22.33 -10.75
C ARG A 84 3.71 -23.63 -10.91
N GLU A 85 3.67 -24.20 -12.11
CA GLU A 85 4.59 -25.28 -12.49
C GLU A 85 6.00 -24.72 -12.77
N ALA A 86 7.03 -25.55 -12.61
CA ALA A 86 8.42 -25.12 -12.79
C ALA A 86 8.75 -24.72 -14.24
N SER A 87 8.00 -25.23 -15.22
CA SER A 87 8.14 -24.85 -16.63
C SER A 87 7.74 -23.40 -16.91
N ASP A 88 6.90 -22.82 -16.05
CA ASP A 88 6.21 -21.55 -16.31
C ASP A 88 6.78 -20.42 -15.43
N ALA A 89 7.87 -20.69 -14.69
CA ALA A 89 8.47 -19.77 -13.75
C ALA A 89 9.16 -18.56 -14.41
N ASP A 90 9.61 -18.70 -15.66
CA ASP A 90 10.33 -17.66 -16.41
C ASP A 90 9.40 -16.58 -16.99
N ASP A 91 8.08 -16.81 -17.01
CA ASP A 91 7.12 -15.82 -17.52
C ASP A 91 6.82 -14.73 -16.47
N PRO A 92 6.74 -13.44 -16.89
CA PRO A 92 6.40 -12.34 -15.99
C PRO A 92 5.04 -12.57 -15.33
N SER A 93 5.04 -12.61 -14.00
CA SER A 93 3.85 -12.90 -13.20
C SER A 93 3.10 -11.63 -12.80
N ALA A 94 1.76 -11.69 -12.82
CA ALA A 94 0.88 -10.63 -12.31
C ALA A 94 0.67 -10.72 -10.77
N TYR A 95 1.29 -11.71 -10.13
CA TYR A 95 1.15 -11.99 -8.70
C TYR A 95 2.17 -11.18 -7.88
N ASP A 96 1.89 -11.00 -6.59
CA ASP A 96 2.81 -10.32 -5.67
C ASP A 96 3.99 -11.22 -5.28
N ARG A 97 3.78 -12.54 -5.27
CA ARG A 97 4.79 -13.59 -5.14
C ARG A 97 4.38 -14.84 -5.91
N ASP A 98 5.37 -15.63 -6.32
CA ASP A 98 5.18 -16.93 -6.95
C ASP A 98 5.79 -18.03 -6.09
N LEU A 99 5.08 -19.16 -5.98
CA LEU A 99 5.58 -20.42 -5.46
C LEU A 99 5.56 -21.46 -6.57
N THR A 100 6.68 -22.12 -6.80
CA THR A 100 6.78 -23.19 -7.79
C THR A 100 6.48 -24.53 -7.15
N ARG A 101 5.74 -25.38 -7.84
CA ARG A 101 5.53 -26.77 -7.41
C ARG A 101 6.83 -27.58 -7.50
N PRO A 102 7.14 -28.44 -6.51
CA PRO A 102 6.34 -28.75 -5.32
C PRO A 102 6.36 -27.64 -4.27
N VAL A 103 5.19 -27.29 -3.73
CA VAL A 103 5.03 -26.29 -2.66
C VAL A 103 5.29 -26.93 -1.31
N PHE A 104 6.06 -26.26 -0.45
CA PHE A 104 6.34 -26.68 0.92
C PHE A 104 5.60 -25.81 1.94
N GLU A 105 5.30 -26.40 3.10
CA GLU A 105 4.56 -25.74 4.20
C GLU A 105 5.23 -24.44 4.67
N ALA A 106 6.54 -24.47 4.91
CA ALA A 106 7.29 -23.31 5.37
C ALA A 106 7.23 -22.16 4.36
N ASP A 107 7.44 -22.46 3.07
CA ASP A 107 7.46 -21.44 2.01
C ASP A 107 6.09 -20.77 1.86
N LEU A 108 5.00 -21.56 1.90
CA LEU A 108 3.65 -21.01 1.82
C LEU A 108 3.31 -20.16 3.05
N THR A 109 3.61 -20.65 4.25
CA THR A 109 3.32 -19.94 5.50
C THR A 109 4.11 -18.63 5.62
N ASP A 110 5.40 -18.65 5.29
CA ASP A 110 6.26 -17.46 5.31
C ASP A 110 5.83 -16.41 4.28
N CYS A 111 5.43 -16.87 3.07
CA CYS A 111 4.87 -15.97 2.06
C CYS A 111 3.55 -15.34 2.52
N VAL A 112 2.63 -16.14 3.09
CA VAL A 112 1.36 -15.62 3.60
C VAL A 112 1.61 -14.60 4.71
N GLU A 113 2.48 -14.90 5.70
CA GLU A 113 2.80 -13.96 6.79
C GLU A 113 3.35 -12.63 6.25
N THR A 114 4.31 -12.69 5.34
CA THR A 114 4.92 -11.50 4.73
C THR A 114 3.86 -10.65 4.00
N LEU A 115 3.03 -11.30 3.17
CA LEU A 115 2.02 -10.60 2.38
C LEU A 115 0.85 -10.08 3.23
N LEU A 116 0.56 -10.71 4.37
CA LEU A 116 -0.41 -10.24 5.35
C LEU A 116 -0.01 -8.85 5.88
N TYR A 117 1.26 -8.67 6.27
CA TYR A 117 1.77 -7.36 6.70
C TYR A 117 1.74 -6.34 5.55
N ARG A 118 2.14 -6.74 4.34
CA ARG A 118 2.06 -5.85 3.16
C ARG A 118 0.63 -5.39 2.87
N ALA A 119 -0.34 -6.29 2.93
CA ALA A 119 -1.74 -5.98 2.68
C ALA A 119 -2.30 -4.99 3.70
N ASN A 120 -2.01 -5.21 4.98
CA ASN A 120 -2.46 -4.32 6.05
C ASN A 120 -1.77 -2.95 6.00
N TYR A 121 -0.46 -2.93 5.74
CA TYR A 121 0.29 -1.69 5.60
C TYR A 121 -0.23 -0.85 4.43
N HIS A 122 -0.54 -1.49 3.29
CA HIS A 122 -1.19 -0.82 2.15
C HIS A 122 -2.56 -0.25 2.56
N LEU A 123 -3.44 -1.07 3.14
CA LEU A 123 -4.78 -0.64 3.55
C LEU A 123 -4.74 0.54 4.52
N LEU A 124 -3.81 0.52 5.48
CA LEU A 124 -3.65 1.59 6.46
C LEU A 124 -3.08 2.86 5.84
N LEU A 125 -2.10 2.75 4.93
CA LEU A 125 -1.56 3.90 4.20
C LEU A 125 -2.63 4.57 3.34
N ASP A 126 -3.40 3.81 2.56
CA ASP A 126 -4.50 4.34 1.76
C ASP A 126 -5.52 5.09 2.63
N LYS A 127 -5.94 4.49 3.75
CA LYS A 127 -6.84 5.14 4.72
C LYS A 127 -6.22 6.41 5.31
N TYR A 128 -4.93 6.40 5.62
CA TYR A 128 -4.22 7.54 6.21
C TYR A 128 -4.11 8.69 5.21
N TYR A 129 -3.75 8.41 3.96
CA TYR A 129 -3.68 9.41 2.90
C TYR A 129 -5.03 10.07 2.62
N ARG A 130 -6.09 9.27 2.44
CA ARG A 130 -7.46 9.79 2.26
C ARG A 130 -7.87 10.67 3.43
N THR A 131 -7.57 10.27 4.66
CA THR A 131 -7.87 11.07 5.87
C THR A 131 -7.11 12.39 5.86
N THR A 132 -5.82 12.37 5.52
CA THR A 132 -4.96 13.56 5.49
C THR A 132 -5.38 14.54 4.40
N VAL A 133 -5.79 14.06 3.22
CA VAL A 133 -6.35 14.90 2.14
C VAL A 133 -7.59 15.65 2.63
N LEU A 134 -8.49 14.97 3.37
CA LEU A 134 -9.67 15.60 3.94
C LEU A 134 -9.31 16.67 4.98
N ILE A 135 -8.34 16.39 5.86
CA ILE A 135 -7.80 17.37 6.83
C ILE A 135 -7.30 18.61 6.08
N SER A 136 -6.45 18.42 5.07
CA SER A 136 -5.89 19.53 4.28
C SER A 136 -6.97 20.36 3.57
N ALA A 137 -8.08 19.75 3.15
CA ALA A 137 -9.20 20.48 2.57
C ALA A 137 -9.94 21.38 3.58
N TYR A 138 -9.96 21.03 4.87
CA TYR A 138 -10.41 21.95 5.92
C TYR A 138 -9.41 23.08 6.13
N GLU A 139 -8.13 22.76 6.28
CA GLU A 139 -7.06 23.73 6.55
C GLU A 139 -6.97 24.79 5.43
N TRP A 140 -7.12 24.37 4.17
CA TRP A 140 -7.16 25.31 3.04
C TRP A 140 -8.37 26.26 3.11
N ARG A 141 -9.56 25.76 3.44
CA ARG A 141 -10.77 26.60 3.55
C ARG A 141 -10.66 27.64 4.67
N THR A 142 -9.93 27.34 5.74
CA THR A 142 -9.76 28.22 6.90
C THR A 142 -8.56 29.17 6.78
N GLY A 143 -7.70 28.97 5.77
CA GLY A 143 -6.56 29.84 5.50
C GLY A 143 -5.58 29.91 6.69
N ASP A 144 -5.26 31.13 7.12
CA ASP A 144 -4.29 31.40 8.19
C ASP A 144 -4.72 30.85 9.57
N GLU A 145 -6.01 30.60 9.78
CA GLU A 145 -6.52 30.02 11.03
C GLU A 145 -6.12 28.54 11.17
N GLY A 146 -5.85 27.84 10.07
CA GLY A 146 -5.37 26.45 10.04
C GLY A 146 -6.32 25.41 10.66
N SER A 147 -7.50 25.81 11.12
CA SER A 147 -8.53 24.95 11.70
C SER A 147 -9.89 25.66 11.69
N PRO A 148 -11.03 24.93 11.65
CA PRO A 148 -12.35 25.54 11.69
C PRO A 148 -12.64 26.23 13.04
N ALA A 149 -13.55 27.20 13.03
CA ALA A 149 -13.99 27.88 14.25
C ALA A 149 -14.51 26.88 15.30
N ALA A 150 -14.06 27.01 16.55
CA ALA A 150 -14.25 26.02 17.62
C ALA A 150 -15.71 25.61 17.89
N ASP A 151 -16.66 26.52 17.69
CA ASP A 151 -18.10 26.25 17.90
C ASP A 151 -18.83 25.79 16.62
N SER A 152 -18.09 25.50 15.54
CA SER A 152 -18.68 25.06 14.27
C SER A 152 -18.80 23.53 14.19
N PRO A 153 -19.83 23.01 13.49
CA PRO A 153 -19.91 21.57 13.17
C PRO A 153 -18.68 21.04 12.40
N ASP A 154 -17.96 21.92 11.71
CA ASP A 154 -16.76 21.60 10.97
C ASP A 154 -15.56 21.35 11.90
N ALA A 155 -15.49 21.99 13.07
CA ALA A 155 -14.44 21.73 14.07
C ALA A 155 -14.53 20.29 14.61
N GLU A 156 -15.72 19.84 15.00
CA GLU A 156 -15.90 18.44 15.47
C GLU A 156 -15.55 17.40 14.40
N ARG A 157 -15.80 17.72 13.12
CA ARG A 157 -15.45 16.83 12.00
C ARG A 157 -13.95 16.82 11.75
N TYR A 158 -13.32 17.99 11.83
CA TYR A 158 -11.88 18.16 11.71
C TYR A 158 -11.13 17.40 12.82
N ASP A 159 -11.55 17.54 14.08
CA ASP A 159 -10.96 16.83 15.21
C ASP A 159 -11.10 15.31 15.06
N ARG A 160 -12.27 14.82 14.64
CA ARG A 160 -12.48 13.40 14.34
C ARG A 160 -11.55 12.87 13.25
N LEU A 161 -11.25 13.68 12.23
CA LEU A 161 -10.31 13.32 11.17
C LEU A 161 -8.87 13.28 11.71
N ARG A 162 -8.48 14.24 12.56
CA ARG A 162 -7.16 14.25 13.21
C ARG A 162 -6.95 13.04 14.09
N ASP A 163 -7.92 12.75 14.97
CA ASP A 163 -7.88 11.56 15.82
C ASP A 163 -7.78 10.28 14.99
N ARG A 164 -8.49 10.23 13.86
CA ARG A 164 -8.40 9.09 12.93
C ARG A 164 -7.02 8.99 12.30
N ALA A 165 -6.43 10.09 11.85
CA ALA A 165 -5.09 10.11 11.27
C ALA A 165 -4.04 9.65 12.29
N GLU A 166 -4.14 10.11 13.54
CA GLU A 166 -3.25 9.71 14.63
C GLU A 166 -3.36 8.21 14.94
N ARG A 167 -4.59 7.66 15.01
CA ARG A 167 -4.77 6.21 15.18
C ARG A 167 -4.19 5.40 14.03
N LEU A 168 -4.42 5.82 12.78
CA LEU A 168 -3.87 5.16 11.60
C LEU A 168 -2.33 5.20 11.59
N GLN A 169 -1.75 6.34 11.99
CA GLN A 169 -0.30 6.48 12.15
C GLN A 169 0.24 5.54 13.24
N GLY A 170 -0.48 5.37 14.35
CA GLY A 170 -0.16 4.37 15.37
C GLY A 170 -0.08 2.96 14.81
N TYR A 171 -1.13 2.51 14.10
CA TYR A 171 -1.14 1.17 13.50
C TYR A 171 -0.03 0.96 12.46
N LEU A 172 0.28 1.98 11.65
CA LEU A 172 1.40 1.92 10.70
C LEU A 172 2.73 1.71 11.42
N ASN A 173 2.94 2.41 12.54
CA ASN A 173 4.14 2.28 13.36
C ASN A 173 4.24 0.91 14.06
N ASP A 174 3.11 0.32 14.42
CA ASP A 174 3.08 -1.00 15.08
C ASP A 174 3.41 -2.13 14.10
N ILE A 175 2.98 -2.02 12.84
CA ILE A 175 3.26 -3.02 11.80
C ILE A 175 4.67 -2.89 11.23
N ARG A 176 5.20 -1.67 11.09
CA ARG A 176 6.48 -1.38 10.44
C ARG A 176 7.66 -2.25 10.91
N PRO A 177 7.84 -2.58 12.20
CA PRO A 177 8.94 -3.42 12.68
C PRO A 177 8.90 -4.87 12.18
N ALA A 178 7.72 -5.37 11.80
CA ALA A 178 7.55 -6.71 11.23
C ALA A 178 7.85 -6.76 9.71
N MET A 179 8.14 -5.61 9.10
CA MET A 179 8.34 -5.48 7.65
C MET A 179 9.79 -5.13 7.31
N THR A 180 10.30 -5.75 6.24
CA THR A 180 11.58 -5.38 5.64
C THR A 180 11.45 -4.10 4.80
N ASP A 181 12.58 -3.49 4.44
CA ASP A 181 12.59 -2.34 3.52
C ASP A 181 12.12 -2.72 2.10
N GLU A 182 12.23 -3.99 1.72
CA GLU A 182 11.66 -4.49 0.47
C GLU A 182 10.14 -4.52 0.54
N ASP A 183 9.57 -4.95 1.66
CA ASP A 183 8.12 -4.98 1.87
C ASP A 183 7.52 -3.57 1.79
N VAL A 184 8.18 -2.59 2.40
CA VAL A 184 7.75 -1.19 2.34
C VAL A 184 7.82 -0.65 0.91
N ARG A 185 8.88 -0.96 0.17
CA ARG A 185 9.03 -0.54 -1.24
C ARG A 185 7.91 -1.13 -2.11
N ALA A 186 7.64 -2.42 -1.96
CA ALA A 186 6.59 -3.10 -2.72
C ALA A 186 5.20 -2.48 -2.46
N VAL A 187 4.92 -2.08 -1.20
CA VAL A 187 3.66 -1.38 -0.89
C VAL A 187 3.62 0.01 -1.51
N ALA A 188 4.72 0.78 -1.45
CA ALA A 188 4.78 2.13 -2.01
C ALA A 188 4.56 2.15 -3.52
N GLU A 189 5.11 1.17 -4.24
CA GLU A 189 4.90 1.00 -5.69
C GLU A 189 3.43 0.72 -6.02
N GLY A 190 2.75 -0.10 -5.22
CA GLY A 190 1.33 -0.42 -5.40
C GLY A 190 0.36 0.75 -5.16
N ILE A 191 0.71 1.69 -4.27
CA ILE A 191 -0.11 2.88 -4.00
C ILE A 191 0.02 3.90 -5.15
N ALA A 192 1.22 4.06 -5.72
CA ALA A 192 1.50 5.05 -6.75
C ALA A 192 0.71 4.85 -8.06
N VAL A 193 0.27 3.62 -8.35
CA VAL A 193 -0.45 3.28 -9.58
C VAL A 193 -1.95 3.62 -9.49
N ALA A 194 -2.53 3.67 -8.28
CA ALA A 194 -3.94 4.04 -8.09
C ALA A 194 -4.21 5.55 -8.19
N ASP A 195 -3.17 6.39 -8.09
CA ASP A 195 -3.28 7.86 -8.15
C ASP A 195 -3.02 8.43 -9.57
N ALA A 196 -2.97 7.58 -10.61
CA ALA A 196 -2.66 7.99 -11.98
C ALA A 196 -3.69 7.52 -13.01
N GLU A 197 -4.95 7.93 -12.85
CA GLU A 197 -5.79 8.23 -14.01
C GLU A 197 -6.28 9.69 -13.94
N PRO A 198 -5.66 10.62 -14.70
CA PRO A 198 -6.22 11.93 -14.91
C PRO A 198 -7.39 11.77 -15.89
N ALA A 199 -8.59 11.49 -15.37
CA ALA A 199 -9.81 11.67 -16.13
C ALA A 199 -10.04 13.19 -16.32
N ASP A 200 -9.97 13.63 -17.58
CA ASP A 200 -10.47 14.90 -18.08
C ASP A 200 -9.86 16.19 -17.49
N ALA A 201 -8.58 16.43 -17.78
CA ALA A 201 -8.04 17.79 -17.80
C ALA A 201 -7.81 18.22 -19.26
N GLU A 202 -8.72 19.04 -19.80
CA GLU A 202 -8.49 19.76 -21.05
C GLU A 202 -7.18 20.56 -20.97
N PRO A 203 -6.44 20.70 -22.09
CA PRO A 203 -5.16 21.40 -22.10
C PRO A 203 -5.39 22.89 -21.87
N ALA A 204 -5.14 23.35 -20.65
CA ALA A 204 -5.08 24.77 -20.35
C ALA A 204 -3.85 25.38 -21.04
N ASP A 205 -4.14 26.33 -21.91
CA ASP A 205 -3.20 27.08 -22.72
C ASP A 205 -1.98 27.63 -21.95
N ALA A 206 -0.88 27.66 -22.68
CA ALA A 206 0.41 28.20 -22.26
C ALA A 206 0.30 29.68 -21.88
N ALA A 207 0.29 29.96 -20.57
CA ALA A 207 0.67 31.25 -20.02
C ALA A 207 1.30 31.09 -18.62
N GLY A 208 2.63 30.98 -18.61
CA GLY A 208 3.55 31.33 -17.52
C GLY A 208 3.06 31.22 -16.07
N GLY A 209 3.02 30.00 -15.53
CA GLY A 209 2.94 29.75 -14.08
C GLY A 209 4.28 29.20 -13.58
N LYS A 210 4.96 29.92 -12.69
CA LYS A 210 6.19 29.46 -12.02
C LYS A 210 5.93 28.12 -11.35
N SER A 211 6.79 27.13 -11.59
CA SER A 211 6.78 25.83 -10.92
C SER A 211 6.86 26.03 -9.41
N GLY A 212 5.70 26.01 -8.75
CA GLY A 212 5.60 26.09 -7.30
C GLY A 212 6.23 24.86 -6.70
N GLU A 213 7.38 25.02 -6.06
CA GLU A 213 7.93 23.99 -5.18
C GLU A 213 6.85 23.63 -4.16
N SER A 214 6.47 22.35 -4.15
CA SER A 214 5.60 21.82 -3.11
C SER A 214 6.19 22.22 -1.76
N LYS A 215 5.43 22.97 -0.94
CA LYS A 215 5.75 23.32 0.46
C LYS A 215 6.18 22.10 1.31
N TYR A 216 5.96 20.90 0.79
CA TYR A 216 6.25 19.63 1.44
C TYR A 216 7.48 18.89 0.91
N ARG A 217 8.23 19.45 -0.04
CA ARG A 217 9.50 18.86 -0.54
C ARG A 217 10.56 18.89 0.57
N PRO A 218 11.22 17.75 0.90
CA PRO A 218 12.34 17.73 1.83
C PRO A 218 13.52 18.54 1.32
N ASP A 219 14.24 19.15 2.26
CA ASP A 219 15.44 19.93 1.99
C ASP A 219 16.66 19.06 1.72
N GLU A 220 16.68 17.84 2.25
CA GLU A 220 17.78 16.88 2.10
C GLU A 220 17.25 15.43 2.15
N CYS A 221 18.05 14.48 1.70
CA CYS A 221 17.74 13.07 1.81
C CYS A 221 17.90 12.56 3.24
N ALA A 222 16.85 11.99 3.84
CA ALA A 222 16.91 11.46 5.21
C ALA A 222 17.90 10.30 5.44
N ARG A 223 18.35 9.62 4.38
CA ARG A 223 19.32 8.53 4.49
C ARG A 223 20.77 8.99 4.39
N CYS A 224 21.08 9.80 3.38
CA CYS A 224 22.47 10.16 3.06
C CYS A 224 22.81 11.64 3.26
N GLY A 225 21.84 12.46 3.67
CA GLY A 225 22.03 13.90 3.91
C GLY A 225 22.33 14.71 2.65
N THR A 226 22.03 14.18 1.46
CA THR A 226 22.23 14.93 0.21
C THR A 226 21.27 16.10 0.17
N ASP A 227 21.82 17.32 0.03
CA ASP A 227 21.06 18.55 -0.09
C ASP A 227 20.23 18.58 -1.39
N TRP A 228 18.95 18.88 -1.25
CA TRP A 228 17.95 18.98 -2.32
C TRP A 228 17.48 20.41 -2.56
N ARG A 229 18.02 21.39 -1.82
CA ARG A 229 17.72 22.81 -2.00
C ARG A 229 18.33 23.34 -3.30
N GLY A 230 17.48 23.87 -4.19
CA GLY A 230 17.93 24.75 -5.27
C GLY A 230 18.46 24.10 -6.57
N SER A 231 18.05 22.89 -6.94
CA SER A 231 18.45 22.29 -8.24
C SER A 231 17.71 22.92 -9.44
N ASN A 232 18.14 24.11 -9.84
CA ASN A 232 17.77 24.72 -11.12
C ASN A 232 18.81 24.35 -12.19
N GLY A 233 18.56 23.26 -12.93
CA GLY A 233 19.25 22.95 -14.18
C GLY A 233 20.39 21.92 -14.08
N SER A 234 20.22 20.84 -14.84
CA SER A 234 21.03 19.61 -14.97
C SER A 234 21.05 18.68 -13.74
N GLU A 235 20.21 17.64 -13.83
CA GLU A 235 19.92 16.56 -12.87
C GLU A 235 19.52 17.00 -11.45
N ALA A 236 18.21 17.00 -11.18
CA ALA A 236 17.70 17.21 -9.84
C ALA A 236 18.21 16.09 -8.88
N PRO A 237 18.79 16.42 -7.72
CA PRO A 237 19.27 15.45 -6.73
C PRO A 237 18.13 14.68 -6.06
N ALA A 238 16.88 15.02 -6.39
CA ALA A 238 15.68 14.29 -6.02
C ALA A 238 14.67 14.26 -7.17
N THR A 239 14.16 13.07 -7.49
CA THR A 239 13.07 12.87 -8.45
C THR A 239 11.76 12.74 -7.70
N LYS A 240 10.77 13.59 -7.99
CA LYS A 240 9.44 13.45 -7.41
C LYS A 240 8.75 12.24 -8.04
N LEU A 241 8.32 11.29 -7.20
CA LEU A 241 7.61 10.08 -7.64
C LEU A 241 6.09 10.20 -7.46
N GLY A 242 5.63 11.04 -6.53
CA GLY A 242 4.21 11.21 -6.26
C GLY A 242 3.93 12.39 -5.32
N ALA A 243 2.68 12.52 -4.88
CA ALA A 243 2.34 13.44 -3.80
C ALA A 243 3.06 12.97 -2.52
N TYR A 244 3.95 13.79 -1.97
CA TYR A 244 4.71 13.50 -0.75
C TYR A 244 5.80 12.41 -0.84
N VAL A 245 6.19 11.98 -2.06
CA VAL A 245 7.22 10.94 -2.28
C VAL A 245 8.32 11.44 -3.21
N TRP A 246 9.57 11.35 -2.75
CA TRP A 246 10.77 11.75 -3.49
C TRP A 246 11.83 10.66 -3.46
N ARG A 247 12.50 10.43 -4.59
CA ARG A 247 13.65 9.53 -4.68
C ARG A 247 14.94 10.32 -4.74
N CYS A 248 15.89 10.02 -3.86
CA CYS A 248 17.25 10.56 -3.89
C CYS A 248 17.97 10.12 -5.18
N GLY A 249 18.49 11.07 -5.94
CA GLY A 249 19.35 10.82 -7.10
C GLY A 249 20.72 10.25 -6.70
N SER A 250 21.21 10.55 -5.50
CA SER A 250 22.55 10.13 -5.06
C SER A 250 22.60 8.73 -4.44
N CYS A 251 21.62 8.36 -3.61
CA CYS A 251 21.62 7.05 -2.92
C CYS A 251 20.41 6.17 -3.26
N GLY A 252 19.49 6.64 -4.11
CA GLY A 252 18.29 5.90 -4.50
C GLY A 252 17.22 5.76 -3.41
N HIS A 253 17.45 6.27 -2.19
CA HIS A 253 16.48 6.22 -1.09
C HIS A 253 15.19 6.95 -1.45
N VAL A 254 14.05 6.36 -1.12
CA VAL A 254 12.74 6.96 -1.31
C VAL A 254 12.30 7.57 0.01
N ASP A 255 12.26 8.89 0.04
CA ASP A 255 11.83 9.73 1.14
C ASP A 255 10.34 10.02 0.97
N MET A 256 9.55 9.58 1.93
CA MET A 256 8.09 9.69 1.92
C MET A 256 7.70 10.53 3.12
N ARG A 257 7.19 11.75 2.94
CA ARG A 257 6.82 12.62 4.09
C ARG A 257 5.62 12.14 4.90
N ALA A 258 4.91 11.15 4.36
CA ALA A 258 3.88 10.42 5.09
C ALA A 258 4.42 9.19 5.83
N ASP A 259 5.73 8.92 5.73
CA ASP A 259 6.42 8.01 6.63
C ASP A 259 6.45 8.65 8.03
N PRO A 260 5.83 8.03 9.05
CA PRO A 260 5.76 8.54 10.41
C PRO A 260 7.13 8.79 11.06
N ASN A 261 8.21 8.17 10.58
CA ASN A 261 9.56 8.35 11.11
C ASN A 261 10.23 9.67 10.71
N HIS A 262 9.64 10.43 9.77
CA HIS A 262 10.24 11.68 9.28
C HIS A 262 9.93 12.93 10.13
N ARG A 263 9.44 12.76 11.37
CA ARG A 263 9.28 13.87 12.32
C ARG A 263 10.34 13.82 13.42
N HIS A 264 11.46 14.49 13.18
CA HIS A 264 12.05 15.27 14.26
C HIS A 264 11.09 16.44 14.58
N VAL A 265 10.39 16.31 15.70
CA VAL A 265 9.55 17.35 16.26
C VAL A 265 10.45 18.53 16.67
N SER A 266 10.34 19.63 15.91
CA SER A 266 10.72 21.01 16.19
C SER A 266 12.18 21.37 16.54
N SER A 267 12.72 22.34 15.81
CA SER A 267 13.45 23.44 16.46
C SER A 267 12.82 24.78 16.07
N PHE A 268 11.72 25.12 16.73
CA PHE A 268 11.36 26.53 16.91
C PHE A 268 12.41 27.13 17.86
N ARG A 269 13.38 27.88 17.32
CA ARG A 269 14.09 28.88 18.12
C ARG A 269 13.20 30.12 18.21
N ARG A 270 13.05 30.62 19.44
CA ARG A 270 12.50 31.96 19.76
C ARG A 270 13.22 33.06 18.99
#